data_AF-A0A7J5PX69-F1
#
_entry.id   AF-A0A7J5PX69-F1
#
_cell.length_a   1.000
_cell.length_b   1.000
_cell.length_c   1.000
_cell.angle_alpha   90.00
_cell.angle_beta   90.00
_cell.angle_gamma   90.00
#
_symmetry.space_group_name_H-M   'P 1'
#
loop_
_entity.id
_entity.type
_entity.pdbx_description
1 polymer ?
#
loop_
_entity_poly.entity_id
_entity_poly.type
_entity_poly.pdbx_seq_one_letter_code
_entity_poly.pdbx_strand_id
1 'polypeptide(L)'
;MITDERTQNKLYADTETTLFQLENKPEAVSRIMEIIRDTPEYVQLMHSLPTYAEEDRQAAWWQGKESDSLLAELLHVLELYTPEGFILGPVSGRTHAFGYADPEYVKNLIYRIEIELDWGYVYGKKNEYRKKKKLYAEIAEIFTAGGYTAEMGKRGKGCRITKGNTRLYSHYGWITGQCDATHLVGVVTLLLGESRRFRFIKCALLDFVFSFTREEELEYYRQQHKTTIYYQIFDLFRRKPWTVTDNLMTVASEINIPTKEHPEGLDCDCPACQYVREAYRKLIENGYLEEYTQTRIREETLCARATEKGISKNIFYGTQL
;
A
#
# COMPACT_ATOMS: atom_id res chain seq x y z
N MET A 1 14.16 16.75 -6.69
CA MET A 1 14.76 16.62 -8.03
C MET A 1 15.86 15.57 -7.94
N ILE A 2 15.70 14.50 -8.70
CA ILE A 2 16.66 13.39 -8.79
C ILE A 2 17.61 13.67 -9.95
N THR A 3 18.89 13.35 -9.80
CA THR A 3 19.85 13.36 -10.90
C THR A 3 20.35 11.94 -11.12
N ASP A 4 20.20 11.43 -12.33
CA ASP A 4 20.74 10.13 -12.72
C ASP A 4 22.26 10.20 -12.72
N GLU A 5 22.93 9.39 -11.89
CA GLU A 5 24.37 9.51 -11.70
C GLU A 5 25.16 9.16 -12.96
N ARG A 6 24.63 8.26 -13.79
CA ARG A 6 25.30 7.76 -15.01
C ARG A 6 25.24 8.76 -16.16
N THR A 7 24.10 9.40 -16.35
CA THR A 7 23.80 10.26 -17.52
C THR A 7 23.77 11.74 -17.16
N GLN A 8 23.71 12.07 -15.86
CA GLN A 8 23.50 13.42 -15.33
C GLN A 8 22.14 14.04 -15.74
N ASN A 9 21.22 13.22 -16.26
CA ASN A 9 19.87 13.64 -16.59
C ASN A 9 19.10 13.94 -15.31
N LYS A 10 18.23 14.94 -15.36
CA LYS A 10 17.43 15.38 -14.21
C LYS A 10 16.00 14.88 -14.33
N LEU A 11 15.49 14.33 -13.23
CA LEU A 11 14.08 14.05 -13.07
C LEU A 11 13.46 15.01 -12.05
N TYR A 12 12.34 15.61 -12.42
CA TYR A 12 11.57 16.51 -11.55
C TYR A 12 10.70 15.74 -10.56
N ALA A 13 11.34 14.84 -9.82
CA ALA A 13 10.76 13.96 -8.81
C ALA A 13 11.61 13.96 -7.53
N ASP A 14 11.01 13.52 -6.44
CA ASP A 14 11.66 13.22 -5.15
C ASP A 14 11.33 11.79 -4.74
N THR A 15 12.17 11.18 -3.92
CA THR A 15 11.93 9.85 -3.35
C THR A 15 10.92 9.90 -2.22
N GLU A 16 10.22 8.80 -1.99
CA GLU A 16 9.22 8.62 -0.93
C GLU A 16 8.07 9.64 -0.95
N THR A 17 7.84 10.27 -2.11
CA THR A 17 6.76 11.21 -2.34
C THR A 17 5.84 10.73 -3.45
N THR A 18 4.57 11.10 -3.36
CA THR A 18 3.59 10.87 -4.42
C THR A 18 3.98 11.62 -5.69
N LEU A 19 4.21 10.89 -6.77
CA LEU A 19 4.53 11.47 -8.08
C LEU A 19 3.31 11.55 -8.98
N PHE A 20 2.53 10.47 -9.11
CA PHE A 20 1.32 10.41 -9.95
C PHE A 20 0.33 9.36 -9.46
N GLN A 21 -0.91 9.43 -9.93
CA GLN A 21 -1.96 8.44 -9.70
C GLN A 21 -2.42 7.82 -11.01
N LEU A 22 -2.75 6.54 -11.00
CA LEU A 22 -3.29 5.83 -12.17
C LEU A 22 -4.81 5.83 -12.22
N GLU A 23 -5.48 6.59 -11.35
CA GLU A 23 -6.94 6.79 -11.37
C GLU A 23 -7.40 7.67 -12.53
N ASN A 24 -6.51 8.55 -13.00
CA ASN A 24 -6.74 9.51 -14.07
C ASN A 24 -5.59 9.44 -15.08
N LYS A 25 -5.75 8.63 -16.14
CA LYS A 25 -4.72 8.41 -17.17
C LYS A 25 -4.18 9.70 -17.79
N PRO A 26 -5.00 10.68 -18.24
CA PRO A 26 -4.49 11.97 -18.75
C PRO A 26 -3.57 12.70 -17.78
N GLU A 27 -3.95 12.75 -16.50
CA GLU A 27 -3.17 13.41 -15.46
C GLU A 27 -1.88 12.66 -15.16
N ALA A 28 -1.93 11.32 -15.11
CA ALA A 28 -0.74 10.49 -14.97
C ALA A 28 0.27 10.76 -16.09
N VAL A 29 -0.17 10.71 -17.35
CA VAL A 29 0.69 10.95 -18.51
C VAL A 29 1.29 12.36 -18.48
N SER A 30 0.47 13.38 -18.24
CA SER A 30 0.94 14.76 -18.13
C SER A 30 1.99 14.90 -17.02
N ARG A 31 1.74 14.28 -15.85
CA ARG A 31 2.65 14.37 -14.72
C ARG A 31 3.97 13.63 -14.95
N ILE A 32 3.94 12.47 -15.60
CA ILE A 32 5.15 11.72 -15.94
C ILE A 32 5.97 12.47 -17.00
N MET A 33 5.32 13.03 -18.02
CA MET A 33 5.96 13.88 -19.03
C MET A 33 6.68 15.10 -18.40
N GLU A 34 6.12 15.71 -17.37
CA GLU A 34 6.79 16.76 -16.61
C GLU A 34 8.02 16.25 -15.86
N ILE A 35 7.92 15.08 -15.23
CA ILE A 35 9.00 14.45 -14.47
C ILE A 35 10.21 14.19 -15.37
N ILE A 36 9.98 13.67 -16.58
CA ILE A 36 11.04 13.26 -17.51
C ILE A 36 11.44 14.35 -18.52
N ARG A 37 10.95 15.60 -18.38
CA ARG A 37 11.08 16.67 -19.39
C ARG A 37 12.50 16.90 -19.91
N ASP A 38 13.50 16.70 -19.06
CA ASP A 38 14.90 16.94 -19.40
C ASP A 38 15.64 15.66 -19.84
N THR A 39 14.93 14.54 -20.04
CA THR A 39 15.52 13.30 -20.54
C THR A 39 15.44 13.20 -22.07
N PRO A 40 16.34 12.47 -22.73
CA PRO A 40 16.29 12.26 -24.19
C PRO A 40 15.00 11.60 -24.68
N GLU A 41 14.40 10.73 -23.86
CA GLU A 41 13.18 9.98 -24.20
C GLU A 41 11.96 10.90 -24.29
N TYR A 42 11.92 12.01 -23.54
CA TYR A 42 10.83 12.97 -23.57
C TYR A 42 10.54 13.48 -24.98
N VAL A 43 11.57 13.81 -25.76
CA VAL A 43 11.40 14.31 -27.14
C VAL A 43 10.71 13.28 -28.02
N GLN A 44 11.03 11.99 -27.84
CA GLN A 44 10.43 10.91 -28.61
C GLN A 44 8.97 10.69 -28.20
N LEU A 45 8.71 10.64 -26.88
CA LEU A 45 7.40 10.32 -26.33
C LEU A 45 6.41 11.48 -26.43
N MET A 46 6.88 12.74 -26.42
CA MET A 46 6.03 13.92 -26.62
C MET A 46 5.25 13.81 -27.92
N HIS A 47 5.88 13.33 -29.00
CA HIS A 47 5.23 13.19 -30.30
C HIS A 47 4.16 12.10 -30.34
N SER A 48 4.15 11.18 -29.37
CA SER A 48 3.12 10.16 -29.21
C SER A 48 1.85 10.70 -28.53
N LEU A 49 1.90 11.88 -27.91
CA LEU A 49 0.75 12.57 -27.32
C LEU A 49 0.19 13.61 -28.32
N PRO A 50 -1.02 13.40 -28.88
CA PRO A 50 -1.62 14.39 -29.77
C PRO A 50 -1.98 15.68 -29.04
N THR A 51 -1.68 16.84 -29.63
CA THR A 51 -1.96 18.16 -29.05
C THR A 51 -3.42 18.34 -28.64
N TYR A 52 -4.38 17.87 -29.45
CA TYR A 52 -5.80 17.96 -29.09
C TYR A 52 -6.17 17.12 -27.85
N ALA A 53 -5.47 16.02 -27.60
CA ALA A 53 -5.70 15.17 -26.43
C ALA A 53 -5.01 15.71 -25.18
N GLU A 54 -3.89 16.43 -25.37
CA GLU A 54 -3.24 17.20 -24.30
C GLU A 54 -4.14 18.36 -23.83
N GLU A 55 -4.77 19.08 -24.75
CA GLU A 55 -5.69 20.19 -24.46
C GLU A 55 -7.05 19.71 -23.91
N ASP A 56 -7.55 18.56 -24.40
CA ASP A 56 -8.82 17.96 -23.96
C ASP A 56 -8.59 16.61 -23.26
N ARG A 57 -8.62 16.62 -21.93
CA ARG A 57 -8.51 15.42 -21.08
C ARG A 57 -9.67 14.43 -21.27
N GLN A 58 -10.76 14.82 -21.94
CA GLN A 58 -11.90 13.95 -22.27
C GLN A 58 -11.84 13.42 -23.71
N ALA A 59 -10.80 13.76 -24.47
CA ALA A 59 -10.65 13.31 -25.84
C ALA A 59 -10.74 11.79 -25.94
N ALA A 60 -11.43 11.30 -26.97
CA ALA A 60 -11.60 9.87 -27.23
C ALA A 60 -10.26 9.11 -27.38
N TRP A 61 -9.18 9.82 -27.66
CA TRP A 61 -7.83 9.27 -27.73
C TRP A 61 -7.35 8.65 -26.41
N TRP A 62 -7.75 9.20 -25.25
CA TRP A 62 -7.42 8.62 -23.93
C TRP A 62 -8.07 7.25 -23.68
N GLN A 63 -9.08 6.94 -24.47
CA GLN A 63 -9.71 5.62 -24.52
C GLN A 63 -9.05 4.74 -25.58
N GLY A 64 -8.08 5.22 -26.36
CA GLY A 64 -7.40 4.50 -27.44
C GLY A 64 -6.26 3.60 -26.95
N LYS A 65 -5.80 2.70 -27.82
CA LYS A 65 -4.68 1.80 -27.50
C LYS A 65 -3.33 2.52 -27.52
N GLU A 66 -3.24 3.56 -28.33
CA GLU A 66 -2.10 4.47 -28.41
C GLU A 66 -1.83 5.13 -27.05
N SER A 67 -2.88 5.45 -26.28
CA SER A 67 -2.75 5.98 -24.92
C SER A 67 -2.24 4.94 -23.91
N ASP A 68 -2.64 3.66 -24.07
CA ASP A 68 -2.12 2.56 -23.24
C ASP A 68 -0.62 2.35 -23.51
N SER A 69 -0.23 2.34 -24.79
CA SER A 69 1.17 2.23 -25.22
C SER A 69 2.02 3.37 -24.69
N LEU A 70 1.56 4.62 -24.81
CA LEU A 70 2.28 5.78 -24.28
C LEU A 70 2.50 5.66 -22.77
N LEU A 71 1.46 5.29 -22.02
CA LEU A 71 1.60 5.13 -20.57
C LEU A 71 2.58 3.99 -20.21
N ALA A 72 2.57 2.88 -20.94
CA ALA A 72 3.52 1.78 -20.72
C ALA A 72 4.97 2.24 -20.96
N GLU A 73 5.22 2.98 -22.04
CA GLU A 73 6.54 3.53 -22.36
C GLU A 73 7.00 4.53 -21.31
N LEU A 74 6.10 5.41 -20.84
CA LEU A 74 6.39 6.37 -19.78
C LEU A 74 6.74 5.69 -18.45
N LEU A 75 6.01 4.64 -18.06
CA LEU A 75 6.35 3.84 -16.87
C LEU A 75 7.71 3.18 -17.02
N HIS A 76 8.02 2.65 -18.21
CA HIS A 76 9.33 2.07 -18.49
C HIS A 76 10.47 3.09 -18.38
N VAL A 77 10.28 4.32 -18.85
CA VAL A 77 11.26 5.40 -18.68
C VAL A 77 11.45 5.72 -17.20
N LEU A 78 10.39 5.83 -16.41
CA LEU A 78 10.53 6.05 -14.97
C LEU A 78 11.26 4.92 -14.25
N GLU A 79 11.03 3.66 -14.67
CA GLU A 79 11.78 2.51 -14.16
C GLU A 79 13.27 2.60 -14.51
N LEU A 80 13.61 2.98 -15.76
CA LEU A 80 14.99 3.12 -16.22
C LEU A 80 15.78 4.15 -15.40
N TYR A 81 15.11 5.23 -14.99
CA TYR A 81 15.69 6.32 -14.20
C TYR A 81 15.42 6.19 -12.69
N THR A 82 15.04 5.00 -12.22
CA THR A 82 14.85 4.76 -10.79
C THR A 82 16.15 5.06 -10.04
N PRO A 83 16.13 5.91 -9.00
CA PRO A 83 17.31 6.17 -8.18
C PRO A 83 17.90 4.91 -7.57
N GLU A 84 19.22 4.86 -7.39
CA GLU A 84 19.87 3.73 -6.72
C GLU A 84 19.30 3.55 -5.30
N GLY A 85 18.97 2.30 -4.95
CA GLY A 85 18.38 1.96 -3.66
C GLY A 85 16.85 2.13 -3.60
N PHE A 86 16.19 2.59 -4.65
CA PHE A 86 14.74 2.75 -4.71
C PHE A 86 14.09 1.82 -5.74
N ILE A 87 12.76 1.68 -5.68
CA ILE A 87 11.96 1.06 -6.73
C ILE A 87 10.84 2.01 -7.17
N LEU A 88 10.45 1.97 -8.45
CA LEU A 88 9.17 2.55 -8.86
C LEU A 88 8.04 1.68 -8.29
N GLY A 89 7.15 2.28 -7.50
CA GLY A 89 6.16 1.51 -6.76
C GLY A 89 5.12 2.38 -6.06
N PRO A 90 4.25 1.78 -5.25
CA PRO A 90 3.33 2.54 -4.43
C PRO A 90 4.11 3.28 -3.33
N VAL A 91 3.68 4.50 -3.03
CA VAL A 91 4.17 5.29 -1.90
C VAL A 91 2.99 5.65 -1.01
N SER A 92 3.21 5.61 0.30
CA SER A 92 2.19 5.97 1.29
C SER A 92 2.37 7.44 1.67
N GLY A 93 1.42 8.28 1.25
CA GLY A 93 1.33 9.70 1.62
C GLY A 93 -0.05 10.02 2.19
N ARG A 94 -0.56 11.24 1.96
CA ARG A 94 -1.98 11.57 2.27
C ARG A 94 -2.98 10.76 1.44
N THR A 95 -2.53 10.27 0.28
CA THR A 95 -3.28 9.46 -0.67
C THR A 95 -2.37 8.37 -1.21
N HIS A 96 -2.89 7.16 -1.43
CA HIS A 96 -2.14 6.11 -2.09
C HIS A 96 -1.88 6.50 -3.56
N ALA A 97 -0.62 6.40 -3.98
CA ALA A 97 -0.19 6.81 -5.31
C ALA A 97 1.12 6.11 -5.69
N PHE A 98 1.67 6.45 -6.85
CA PHE A 98 2.93 5.90 -7.36
C PHE A 98 4.07 6.91 -7.24
N GLY A 99 5.26 6.40 -6.97
CA GLY A 99 6.50 7.17 -6.83
C GLY A 99 7.72 6.27 -6.66
N TYR A 100 8.85 6.85 -6.30
CA TYR A 100 10.06 6.09 -5.96
C TYR A 100 10.02 5.72 -4.48
N ALA A 101 9.85 4.44 -4.16
CA ALA A 101 9.65 3.95 -2.82
C ALA A 101 10.89 3.21 -2.30
N ASP A 102 11.08 3.24 -0.97
CA ASP A 102 12.07 2.41 -0.30
C ASP A 102 11.65 0.92 -0.43
N PRO A 103 12.47 0.07 -1.08
CA PRO A 103 12.19 -1.36 -1.23
C PRO A 103 11.99 -2.07 0.11
N GLU A 104 12.70 -1.66 1.16
CA GLU A 104 12.64 -2.29 2.48
C GLU A 104 11.30 -2.02 3.17
N TYR A 105 10.73 -0.84 2.94
CA TYR A 105 9.39 -0.49 3.41
C TYR A 105 8.31 -1.23 2.63
N VAL A 106 8.36 -1.20 1.30
CA VAL A 106 7.29 -1.73 0.45
C VAL A 106 7.28 -3.26 0.33
N LYS A 107 8.39 -3.96 0.59
CA LYS A 107 8.43 -5.44 0.47
C LYS A 107 7.40 -6.17 1.34
N ASN A 108 6.95 -5.52 2.41
CA ASN A 108 5.97 -6.07 3.34
C ASN A 108 4.56 -5.53 3.11
N LEU A 109 4.34 -4.68 2.10
CA LEU A 109 3.05 -4.08 1.85
C LEU A 109 2.24 -4.86 0.82
N ILE A 110 0.97 -5.08 1.13
CA ILE A 110 -0.01 -5.66 0.24
C ILE A 110 -1.13 -4.64 0.07
N TYR A 111 -1.30 -4.14 -1.14
CA TYR A 111 -2.35 -3.18 -1.49
C TYR A 111 -3.60 -3.90 -1.94
N ARG A 112 -4.77 -3.44 -1.49
CA ARG A 112 -6.02 -3.76 -2.17
C ARG A 112 -6.17 -2.82 -3.35
N ILE A 113 -6.31 -3.40 -4.54
CA ILE A 113 -6.39 -2.64 -5.78
C ILE A 113 -7.68 -2.92 -6.54
N GLU A 114 -8.09 -1.93 -7.33
CA GLU A 114 -9.11 -2.07 -8.35
C GLU A 114 -8.57 -1.52 -9.67
N ILE A 115 -8.56 -2.38 -10.68
CA ILE A 115 -8.18 -2.02 -12.04
C ILE A 115 -9.43 -2.10 -12.90
N GLU A 116 -9.80 -0.97 -13.49
CA GLU A 116 -10.88 -0.90 -14.46
C GLU A 116 -10.33 -1.13 -15.86
N LEU A 117 -11.01 -1.97 -16.61
CA LEU A 117 -10.65 -2.32 -17.97
C LEU A 117 -11.87 -2.20 -18.87
N ASP A 118 -11.73 -1.55 -20.02
CA ASP A 118 -12.79 -1.47 -21.02
C ASP A 118 -12.69 -2.62 -22.01
N TRP A 119 -13.71 -3.48 -22.00
CA TRP A 119 -13.81 -4.71 -22.81
C TRP A 119 -14.83 -4.56 -23.95
N GLY A 120 -15.35 -3.34 -24.12
CA GLY A 120 -16.56 -3.04 -24.88
C GLY A 120 -17.83 -3.60 -24.23
N TYR A 121 -18.98 -3.14 -24.72
CA TYR A 121 -20.27 -3.63 -24.25
C TYR A 121 -20.51 -5.08 -24.70
N VAL A 122 -20.53 -6.03 -23.76
CA VAL A 122 -20.70 -7.47 -24.01
C VAL A 122 -21.96 -8.04 -23.33
N TYR A 123 -22.50 -7.33 -22.35
CA TYR A 123 -23.67 -7.74 -21.58
C TYR A 123 -24.95 -7.84 -22.44
N GLY A 124 -25.74 -8.91 -22.25
CA GLY A 124 -27.00 -9.12 -22.96
C GLY A 124 -26.84 -9.54 -24.43
N LYS A 125 -25.61 -9.73 -24.91
CA LYS A 125 -25.36 -10.22 -26.28
C LYS A 125 -25.54 -11.74 -26.34
N LYS A 126 -26.12 -12.25 -27.44
CA LYS A 126 -26.30 -13.70 -27.70
C LYS A 126 -25.04 -14.56 -27.49
N ASN A 127 -23.86 -13.97 -27.67
CA ASN A 127 -22.55 -14.63 -27.53
C ASN A 127 -21.75 -14.14 -26.30
N GLU A 128 -22.40 -13.55 -25.30
CA GLU A 128 -21.77 -13.00 -24.10
C GLU A 128 -20.79 -13.98 -23.44
N TYR A 129 -21.25 -15.20 -23.16
CA TYR A 129 -20.42 -16.24 -22.54
C TYR A 129 -19.12 -16.51 -23.33
N ARG A 130 -19.23 -16.66 -24.66
CA ARG A 130 -18.07 -16.94 -25.53
C ARG A 130 -17.09 -15.76 -25.55
N LYS A 131 -17.59 -14.53 -25.52
CA LYS A 131 -16.77 -13.30 -25.46
C LYS A 131 -16.07 -13.17 -24.11
N LYS A 132 -16.79 -13.35 -23.00
CA LYS A 132 -16.21 -13.36 -21.64
C LYS A 132 -15.14 -14.43 -21.47
N LYS A 133 -15.40 -15.67 -21.92
CA LYS A 133 -14.42 -16.76 -21.86
C LYS A 133 -13.12 -16.42 -22.59
N LYS A 134 -13.23 -15.79 -23.78
CA LYS A 134 -12.09 -15.34 -24.58
C LYS A 134 -11.29 -14.24 -23.87
N LEU A 135 -11.97 -13.25 -23.28
CA LEU A 135 -11.35 -12.18 -22.52
C LEU A 135 -10.55 -12.71 -21.33
N TYR A 136 -11.17 -13.54 -20.50
CA TYR A 136 -10.48 -14.12 -19.34
C TYR A 136 -9.33 -15.04 -19.74
N ALA A 137 -9.42 -15.75 -20.87
CA ALA A 137 -8.32 -16.56 -21.38
C ALA A 137 -7.11 -15.69 -21.77
N GLU A 138 -7.35 -14.55 -22.41
CA GLU A 138 -6.27 -13.60 -22.75
C GLU A 138 -5.66 -12.97 -21.50
N ILE A 139 -6.47 -12.56 -20.52
CA ILE A 139 -5.95 -12.11 -19.22
C ILE A 139 -5.08 -13.19 -18.58
N ALA A 140 -5.53 -14.44 -18.58
CA ALA A 140 -4.76 -15.56 -18.05
C ALA A 140 -3.43 -15.76 -18.80
N GLU A 141 -3.44 -15.67 -20.13
CA GLU A 141 -2.25 -15.76 -20.98
C GLU A 141 -1.23 -14.65 -20.67
N ILE A 142 -1.69 -13.40 -20.58
CA ILE A 142 -0.85 -12.23 -20.23
C ILE A 142 -0.18 -12.44 -18.87
N PHE A 143 -0.95 -12.78 -17.84
CA PHE A 143 -0.41 -12.98 -16.50
C PHE A 143 0.49 -14.21 -16.41
N THR A 144 0.16 -15.29 -17.12
CA THR A 144 1.03 -16.48 -17.19
C THR A 144 2.37 -16.15 -17.84
N ALA A 145 2.37 -15.38 -18.92
CA ALA A 145 3.59 -14.88 -19.56
C ALA A 145 4.41 -13.98 -18.62
N GLY A 146 3.75 -13.20 -17.77
CA GLY A 146 4.38 -12.40 -16.70
C GLY A 146 4.82 -13.19 -15.45
N GLY A 147 4.76 -14.53 -15.48
CA GLY A 147 5.21 -15.40 -14.39
C GLY A 147 4.22 -15.53 -13.22
N TYR A 148 2.94 -15.24 -13.44
CA TYR A 148 1.87 -15.50 -12.47
C TYR A 148 1.21 -16.85 -12.76
N THR A 149 0.62 -17.45 -11.73
CA THR A 149 -0.32 -18.55 -11.94
C THR A 149 -1.70 -17.96 -12.23
N ALA A 150 -2.29 -18.30 -13.37
CA ALA A 150 -3.61 -17.85 -13.76
C ALA A 150 -4.57 -19.04 -13.96
N GLU A 151 -5.65 -19.07 -13.19
CA GLU A 151 -6.64 -20.14 -13.20
C GLU A 151 -7.99 -19.62 -13.69
N MET A 152 -8.56 -20.30 -14.69
CA MET A 152 -9.86 -19.94 -15.23
C MET A 152 -11.00 -20.36 -14.32
N GLY A 153 -11.90 -19.42 -14.01
CA GLY A 153 -13.12 -19.71 -13.26
C GLY A 153 -14.07 -20.63 -14.02
N LYS A 154 -14.73 -21.55 -13.30
CA LYS A 154 -15.78 -22.41 -13.87
C LYS A 154 -16.87 -21.56 -14.52
N ARG A 155 -17.38 -22.02 -15.67
CA ARG A 155 -18.46 -21.35 -16.42
C ARG A 155 -18.16 -19.89 -16.75
N GLY A 156 -16.90 -19.53 -17.01
CA GLY A 156 -16.53 -18.19 -17.46
C GLY A 156 -16.83 -17.09 -16.46
N LYS A 157 -16.72 -17.41 -15.15
CA LYS A 157 -16.99 -16.46 -14.06
C LYS A 157 -15.83 -15.53 -13.71
N GLY A 158 -14.69 -15.66 -14.38
CA GLY A 158 -13.51 -14.85 -14.12
C GLY A 158 -12.21 -15.59 -14.34
N CYS A 159 -11.12 -14.98 -13.91
CA CYS A 159 -9.79 -15.58 -13.83
C CYS A 159 -9.17 -15.21 -12.47
N ARG A 160 -8.63 -16.20 -11.75
CA ARG A 160 -7.86 -15.99 -10.52
C ARG A 160 -6.38 -15.91 -10.88
N ILE A 161 -5.68 -14.90 -10.39
CA ILE A 161 -4.28 -14.62 -10.69
C ILE A 161 -3.49 -14.57 -9.37
N THR A 162 -2.42 -15.34 -9.28
CA THR A 162 -1.63 -15.46 -8.04
C THR A 162 -0.12 -15.45 -8.30
N LYS A 163 0.63 -14.78 -7.40
CA LYS A 163 2.10 -14.79 -7.34
C LYS A 163 2.56 -14.27 -5.97
N GLY A 164 3.33 -15.03 -5.20
CA GLY A 164 3.75 -14.62 -3.85
C GLY A 164 2.54 -14.28 -2.97
N ASN A 165 2.46 -13.03 -2.47
CA ASN A 165 1.31 -12.50 -1.73
C ASN A 165 0.18 -11.92 -2.60
N THR A 166 0.40 -11.77 -3.91
CA THR A 166 -0.60 -11.26 -4.85
C THR A 166 -1.71 -12.29 -5.09
N ARG A 167 -2.96 -11.86 -4.90
CA ARG A 167 -4.20 -12.62 -5.09
C ARG A 167 -5.22 -11.70 -5.77
N LEU A 168 -5.26 -11.73 -7.09
CA LEU A 168 -6.17 -10.93 -7.91
C LEU A 168 -7.27 -11.80 -8.52
N TYR A 169 -8.41 -11.19 -8.78
CA TYR A 169 -9.51 -11.81 -9.49
C TYR A 169 -10.05 -10.89 -10.57
N SER A 170 -10.12 -11.41 -11.79
CA SER A 170 -10.76 -10.73 -12.91
C SER A 170 -12.26 -11.01 -12.92
N HIS A 171 -13.05 -9.95 -12.75
CA HIS A 171 -14.50 -9.89 -12.91
C HIS A 171 -14.85 -9.07 -14.16
N TYR A 172 -16.12 -9.01 -14.58
CA TYR A 172 -16.48 -8.31 -15.82
C TYR A 172 -16.15 -6.81 -15.78
N GLY A 173 -15.14 -6.39 -16.55
CA GLY A 173 -14.65 -5.00 -16.62
C GLY A 173 -13.65 -4.62 -15.53
N TRP A 174 -13.31 -5.54 -14.62
CA TRP A 174 -12.52 -5.22 -13.43
C TRP A 174 -11.51 -6.31 -13.08
N ILE A 175 -10.38 -5.92 -12.51
CA ILE A 175 -9.49 -6.81 -11.77
C ILE A 175 -9.35 -6.24 -10.37
N THR A 176 -9.72 -7.02 -9.36
CA THR A 176 -9.71 -6.58 -7.97
C THR A 176 -8.99 -7.59 -7.09
N GLY A 177 -8.48 -7.13 -5.96
CA GLY A 177 -7.92 -8.01 -4.94
C GLY A 177 -6.64 -7.45 -4.33
N GLN A 178 -5.88 -8.35 -3.71
CA GLN A 178 -4.64 -8.02 -3.02
C GLN A 178 -3.45 -8.13 -3.97
N CYS A 179 -2.61 -7.11 -4.02
CA CYS A 179 -1.39 -7.08 -4.81
C CYS A 179 -0.21 -6.74 -3.91
N ASP A 180 0.84 -7.55 -4.02
CA ASP A 180 2.12 -7.26 -3.41
C ASP A 180 2.63 -5.94 -3.98
N ALA A 181 3.06 -5.01 -3.13
CA ALA A 181 3.47 -3.68 -3.56
C ALA A 181 4.58 -3.74 -4.63
N THR A 182 5.49 -4.71 -4.51
CA THR A 182 6.59 -4.93 -5.45
C THR A 182 6.13 -5.43 -6.83
N HIS A 183 4.92 -5.97 -6.91
CA HIS A 183 4.34 -6.48 -8.15
C HIS A 183 3.48 -5.44 -8.89
N LEU A 184 3.04 -4.37 -8.22
CA LEU A 184 2.02 -3.44 -8.74
C LEU A 184 2.35 -2.84 -10.09
N VAL A 185 3.54 -2.24 -10.23
CA VAL A 185 3.95 -1.61 -11.50
C VAL A 185 3.99 -2.65 -12.61
N GLY A 186 4.57 -3.82 -12.35
CA GLY A 186 4.57 -4.93 -13.31
C GLY A 186 3.18 -5.41 -13.71
N VAL A 187 2.22 -5.47 -12.77
CA VAL A 187 0.81 -5.80 -13.07
C VAL A 187 0.20 -4.77 -14.02
N VAL A 188 0.41 -3.49 -13.76
CA VAL A 188 -0.10 -2.41 -14.61
C VAL A 188 0.53 -2.48 -16.00
N THR A 189 1.85 -2.61 -16.09
CA THR A 189 2.59 -2.69 -17.36
C THR A 189 2.14 -3.86 -18.23
N LEU A 190 1.91 -5.05 -17.63
CA LEU A 190 1.37 -6.21 -18.34
C LEU A 190 0.00 -5.92 -18.99
N LEU A 191 -0.87 -5.21 -18.27
CA LEU A 191 -2.22 -4.89 -18.75
C LEU A 191 -2.24 -3.79 -19.81
N LEU A 192 -1.25 -2.89 -19.81
CA LEU A 192 -1.09 -1.85 -20.82
C LEU A 192 -0.56 -2.43 -22.15
N GLY A 193 0.44 -3.32 -22.09
CA GLY A 193 1.19 -3.74 -23.28
C GLY A 193 0.60 -4.86 -24.13
N GLU A 194 -0.11 -5.84 -23.54
CA GLU A 194 -0.29 -7.15 -24.20
C GLU A 194 -1.72 -7.46 -24.68
N SER A 195 -2.68 -6.57 -24.48
CA SER A 195 -4.08 -6.88 -24.82
C SER A 195 -4.54 -6.43 -26.20
N ARG A 196 -5.25 -7.35 -26.88
CA ARG A 196 -5.99 -7.12 -28.13
C ARG A 196 -7.51 -6.96 -27.90
N ARG A 197 -8.01 -7.26 -26.70
CA ARG A 197 -9.46 -7.33 -26.42
C ARG A 197 -9.95 -6.43 -25.30
N PHE A 198 -9.06 -5.85 -24.52
CA PHE A 198 -9.41 -4.85 -23.52
C PHE A 198 -8.45 -3.67 -23.57
N ARG A 199 -8.87 -2.56 -22.97
CA ARG A 199 -8.06 -1.34 -22.77
C ARG A 199 -7.98 -1.01 -21.30
N PHE A 200 -6.85 -0.49 -20.86
CA PHE A 200 -6.69 -0.05 -19.49
C PHE A 200 -7.44 1.27 -19.29
N ILE A 201 -8.24 1.38 -18.24
CA ILE A 201 -8.93 2.63 -17.90
C ILE A 201 -8.22 3.31 -16.73
N LYS A 202 -8.14 2.61 -15.60
CA LYS A 202 -7.52 3.14 -14.39
C LYS A 202 -7.08 2.05 -13.43
N CYS A 203 -6.19 2.40 -12.50
CA CYS A 203 -5.83 1.58 -11.34
C CYS A 203 -5.94 2.45 -10.08
N ALA A 204 -6.81 2.04 -9.17
CA ALA A 204 -6.99 2.64 -7.86
C ALA A 204 -6.33 1.79 -6.77
N LEU A 205 -5.65 2.47 -5.83
CA LEU A 205 -5.07 1.87 -4.64
C LEU A 205 -5.99 2.20 -3.44
N LEU A 206 -6.73 1.22 -2.94
CA LEU A 206 -7.78 1.46 -1.95
C LEU A 206 -7.21 1.61 -0.54
N ASP A 207 -6.51 0.58 -0.07
CA ASP A 207 -5.84 0.49 1.22
C ASP A 207 -4.67 -0.50 1.14
N PHE A 208 -3.95 -0.66 2.25
CA PHE A 208 -2.89 -1.65 2.37
C PHE A 208 -2.93 -2.35 3.73
N VAL A 209 -2.34 -3.53 3.74
CA VAL A 209 -2.02 -4.29 4.95
C VAL A 209 -0.57 -4.74 4.89
N PHE A 210 0.05 -4.94 6.04
CA PHE A 210 1.35 -5.57 6.12
C PHE A 210 1.24 -7.09 5.99
N SER A 211 2.20 -7.70 5.29
CA SER A 211 2.35 -9.14 5.11
C SER A 211 3.07 -9.84 6.27
N PHE A 212 3.29 -9.13 7.37
CA PHE A 212 4.02 -9.63 8.52
C PHE A 212 3.42 -10.92 9.08
N THR A 213 4.29 -11.82 9.52
CA THR A 213 3.91 -12.82 10.53
C THR A 213 3.71 -12.15 11.89
N ARG A 214 3.12 -12.89 12.83
CA ARG A 214 2.95 -12.43 14.21
C ARG A 214 4.28 -11.97 14.85
N GLU A 215 5.37 -12.70 14.60
CA GLU A 215 6.70 -12.40 15.13
C GLU A 215 7.31 -11.16 14.47
N GLU A 216 7.15 -11.02 13.15
CA GLU A 216 7.63 -9.85 12.40
C GLU A 216 6.88 -8.57 12.84
N GLU A 217 5.56 -8.66 13.06
CA GLU A 217 4.75 -7.55 13.57
C GLU A 217 5.22 -7.13 14.98
N LEU A 218 5.49 -8.09 15.85
CA LEU A 218 5.99 -7.82 17.20
C LEU A 218 7.38 -7.15 17.17
N GLU A 219 8.26 -7.61 16.29
CA GLU A 219 9.58 -7.00 16.11
C GLU A 219 9.49 -5.60 15.49
N TYR A 220 8.57 -5.38 14.56
CA TYR A 220 8.27 -4.06 14.02
C TYR A 220 7.91 -3.08 15.15
N TYR A 221 6.99 -3.44 16.06
CA TYR A 221 6.66 -2.55 17.18
C TYR A 221 7.85 -2.31 18.11
N ARG A 222 8.65 -3.34 18.38
CA ARG A 222 9.87 -3.22 19.20
C ARG A 222 10.86 -2.23 18.63
N GLN A 223 11.01 -2.19 17.29
CA GLN A 223 11.93 -1.28 16.62
C GLN A 223 11.37 0.13 16.54
N GLN A 224 10.12 0.29 16.08
CA GLN A 224 9.51 1.60 15.83
C GLN A 224 9.18 2.35 17.12
N HIS A 225 8.78 1.64 18.18
CA HIS A 225 8.31 2.26 19.43
C HIS A 225 9.30 2.06 20.59
N LYS A 226 10.50 1.56 20.33
CA LYS A 226 11.55 1.29 21.34
C LYS A 226 11.76 2.46 22.31
N THR A 227 11.72 3.68 21.78
CA THR A 227 12.03 4.91 22.51
C THR A 227 10.78 5.59 23.06
N THR A 228 9.58 5.22 22.62
CA THR A 228 8.36 5.97 22.94
C THR A 228 7.43 5.20 23.88
N ILE A 229 7.41 3.87 23.80
CA ILE A 229 6.35 3.05 24.40
C ILE A 229 6.25 3.23 25.93
N TYR A 230 7.38 3.23 26.63
CA TYR A 230 7.40 3.35 28.09
C TYR A 230 6.88 4.71 28.55
N TYR A 231 7.22 5.78 27.81
CA TYR A 231 6.73 7.11 28.09
C TYR A 231 5.22 7.20 27.85
N GLN A 232 4.74 6.70 26.70
CA GLN A 232 3.31 6.73 26.35
C GLN A 232 2.47 6.04 27.42
N ILE A 233 2.86 4.82 27.84
CA ILE A 233 2.16 4.08 28.89
C ILE A 233 2.23 4.84 30.23
N PHE A 234 3.43 5.24 30.66
CA PHE A 234 3.61 5.90 31.96
C PHE A 234 2.83 7.21 32.06
N ASP A 235 2.92 8.07 31.03
CA ASP A 235 2.24 9.35 31.00
C ASP A 235 0.72 9.20 30.94
N LEU A 236 0.21 8.17 30.24
CA LEU A 236 -1.21 7.86 30.24
C LEU A 236 -1.72 7.51 31.65
N PHE A 237 -1.04 6.62 32.38
CA PHE A 237 -1.41 6.27 33.76
C PHE A 237 -1.22 7.43 34.74
N ARG A 238 -0.25 8.31 34.50
CA ARG A 238 -0.07 9.54 35.29
C ARG A 238 -1.27 10.48 35.14
N ARG A 239 -1.82 10.62 33.93
CA ARG A 239 -2.98 11.48 33.64
C ARG A 239 -4.31 10.82 34.00
N LYS A 240 -4.42 9.52 33.77
CA LYS A 240 -5.62 8.70 33.94
C LYS A 240 -5.27 7.42 34.71
N PRO A 241 -5.27 7.45 36.06
CA PRO A 241 -5.06 6.25 36.89
C PRO A 241 -6.34 5.38 36.90
N TRP A 242 -6.64 4.83 35.72
CA TRP A 242 -7.88 4.13 35.39
C TRP A 242 -7.57 2.65 35.17
N THR A 243 -8.52 1.92 34.58
CA THR A 243 -8.41 0.50 34.30
C THR A 243 -7.15 0.21 33.48
N VAL A 244 -6.41 -0.83 33.86
CA VAL A 244 -5.21 -1.25 33.14
C VAL A 244 -5.59 -1.63 31.71
N THR A 245 -6.67 -2.39 31.54
CA THR A 245 -7.14 -2.83 30.22
C THR A 245 -7.40 -1.66 29.27
N ASP A 246 -8.21 -0.66 29.65
CA ASP A 246 -8.60 0.41 28.71
C ASP A 246 -7.41 1.30 28.35
N ASN A 247 -6.54 1.58 29.31
CA ASN A 247 -5.34 2.38 29.06
C ASN A 247 -4.36 1.64 28.13
N LEU A 248 -4.10 0.35 28.37
CA LEU A 248 -3.22 -0.43 27.49
C LEU A 248 -3.83 -0.61 26.10
N MET A 249 -5.16 -0.83 26.00
CA MET A 249 -5.85 -0.89 24.71
C MET A 249 -5.78 0.44 23.96
N THR A 250 -5.84 1.57 24.66
CA THR A 250 -5.67 2.90 24.06
C THR A 250 -4.28 3.02 23.43
N VAL A 251 -3.22 2.69 24.16
CA VAL A 251 -1.84 2.76 23.63
C VAL A 251 -1.64 1.76 22.49
N ALA A 252 -2.16 0.53 22.63
CA ALA A 252 -2.08 -0.48 21.58
C ALA A 252 -2.77 0.01 20.29
N SER A 253 -3.93 0.67 20.42
CA SER A 253 -4.68 1.20 19.26
C SER A 253 -3.94 2.31 18.52
N GLU A 254 -3.15 3.12 19.24
CA GLU A 254 -2.35 4.20 18.64
C GLU A 254 -1.17 3.68 17.81
N ILE A 255 -0.62 2.52 18.16
CA ILE A 255 0.56 1.95 17.48
C ILE A 255 0.19 0.87 16.45
N ASN A 256 -1.02 0.34 16.50
CA ASN A 256 -1.45 -0.80 15.70
C ASN A 256 -1.37 -0.53 14.20
N ILE A 257 -0.82 -1.49 13.46
CA ILE A 257 -0.81 -1.50 12.00
C ILE A 257 -1.77 -2.57 11.45
N PRO A 258 -2.39 -2.36 10.29
CA PRO A 258 -3.24 -3.38 9.68
C PRO A 258 -2.36 -4.50 9.10
N THR A 259 -2.65 -5.76 9.44
CA THR A 259 -1.95 -6.94 8.90
C THR A 259 -2.91 -7.90 8.20
N LYS A 260 -2.39 -8.91 7.49
CA LYS A 260 -3.26 -9.92 6.84
C LYS A 260 -4.12 -10.69 7.85
N GLU A 261 -3.60 -10.93 9.04
CA GLU A 261 -4.33 -11.63 10.11
C GLU A 261 -5.35 -10.71 10.79
N HIS A 262 -4.98 -9.44 10.98
CA HIS A 262 -5.81 -8.44 11.66
C HIS A 262 -5.97 -7.19 10.76
N PRO A 263 -6.80 -7.29 9.69
CA PRO A 263 -6.98 -6.18 8.76
C PRO A 263 -7.85 -5.06 9.35
N GLU A 264 -8.79 -5.39 10.23
CA GLU A 264 -9.75 -4.47 10.84
C GLU A 264 -9.79 -4.68 12.36
N GLY A 265 -9.01 -3.89 13.10
CA GLY A 265 -9.16 -3.73 14.55
C GLY A 265 -8.11 -4.42 15.42
N LEU A 266 -8.20 -4.13 16.72
CA LEU A 266 -7.41 -4.75 17.77
C LEU A 266 -8.25 -5.79 18.51
N ASP A 267 -7.71 -6.98 18.66
CA ASP A 267 -8.15 -7.91 19.68
C ASP A 267 -7.20 -7.84 20.90
N CYS A 268 -7.63 -8.40 22.03
CA CYS A 268 -6.80 -8.45 23.24
C CYS A 268 -5.53 -9.30 23.07
N ASP A 269 -5.44 -10.12 22.02
CA ASP A 269 -4.37 -11.10 21.82
C ASP A 269 -3.46 -10.75 20.63
N CYS A 270 -3.62 -9.56 20.06
CA CYS A 270 -2.86 -9.11 18.91
C CYS A 270 -1.43 -8.72 19.31
N PRO A 271 -0.49 -8.71 18.36
CA PRO A 271 0.91 -8.39 18.67
C PRO A 271 1.10 -7.00 19.28
N ALA A 272 0.28 -6.00 18.91
CA ALA A 272 0.32 -4.68 19.53
C ALA A 272 -0.03 -4.74 21.03
N CYS A 273 -1.12 -5.41 21.38
CA CYS A 273 -1.53 -5.63 22.78
C CYS A 273 -0.46 -6.41 23.56
N GLN A 274 0.13 -7.43 22.95
CA GLN A 274 1.22 -8.19 23.55
C GLN A 274 2.42 -7.28 23.87
N TYR A 275 2.88 -6.49 22.90
CA TYR A 275 4.02 -5.58 23.06
C TYR A 275 3.78 -4.55 24.17
N VAL A 276 2.59 -3.92 24.17
CA VAL A 276 2.21 -2.92 25.18
C VAL A 276 2.17 -3.54 26.58
N ARG A 277 1.66 -4.77 26.73
CA ARG A 277 1.68 -5.51 28.01
C ARG A 277 3.10 -5.83 28.46
N GLU A 278 3.98 -6.27 27.55
CA GLU A 278 5.40 -6.51 27.86
C GLU A 278 6.08 -5.23 28.38
N ALA A 279 5.86 -4.09 27.72
CA ALA A 279 6.41 -2.80 28.14
C ALA A 279 5.83 -2.32 29.49
N TYR A 280 4.52 -2.50 29.70
CA TYR A 280 3.85 -2.17 30.96
C TYR A 280 4.40 -3.00 32.14
N ARG A 281 4.59 -4.32 31.97
CA ARG A 281 5.16 -5.17 33.02
C ARG A 281 6.54 -4.69 33.45
N LYS A 282 7.40 -4.27 32.52
CA LYS A 282 8.70 -3.68 32.86
C LYS A 282 8.56 -2.42 33.70
N LEU A 283 7.56 -1.57 33.46
CA LEU A 283 7.30 -0.38 34.29
C LEU A 283 6.90 -0.76 35.73
N ILE A 284 6.13 -1.84 35.91
CA ILE A 284 5.76 -2.41 37.21
C ILE A 284 6.97 -3.01 37.91
N GLU A 285 7.74 -3.86 37.22
CA GLU A 285 8.94 -4.52 37.76
C GLU A 285 10.01 -3.51 38.21
N ASN A 286 10.15 -2.41 37.48
CA ASN A 286 11.04 -1.32 37.86
C ASN A 286 10.48 -0.41 38.97
N GLY A 287 9.23 -0.62 39.39
CA GLY A 287 8.54 0.14 40.43
C GLY A 287 8.17 1.57 40.02
N TYR A 288 8.01 1.82 38.73
CA TYR A 288 7.59 3.13 38.21
C TYR A 288 6.06 3.28 38.16
N LEU A 289 5.37 2.17 37.93
CA LEU A 289 3.92 2.06 38.11
C LEU A 289 3.64 1.10 39.28
N GLU A 290 2.47 1.25 39.89
CA GLU A 290 1.94 0.29 40.86
C GLU A 290 0.48 -0.03 40.55
N GLU A 291 0.14 -1.31 40.64
CA GLU A 291 -1.22 -1.82 40.47
C GLU A 291 -2.01 -1.75 41.77
N TYR A 292 -3.31 -1.47 41.65
CA TYR A 292 -4.26 -1.53 42.76
C TYR A 292 -5.64 -1.91 42.26
N THR A 293 -6.42 -2.57 43.12
CA THR A 293 -7.82 -2.89 42.82
C THR A 293 -8.72 -1.75 43.28
N GLN A 294 -9.57 -1.26 42.37
CA GLN A 294 -10.62 -0.32 42.70
C GLN A 294 -11.98 -1.03 42.67
N THR A 295 -12.67 -1.02 43.81
CA THR A 295 -14.04 -1.56 43.92
C THR A 295 -15.05 -0.43 43.76
N ARG A 296 -15.92 -0.51 42.75
CA ARG A 296 -17.07 0.39 42.58
C ARG A 296 -18.31 -0.44 42.30
N ILE A 297 -19.38 -0.21 43.08
CA ILE A 297 -20.71 -0.82 42.86
C ILE A 297 -20.61 -2.35 42.63
N ARG A 298 -19.85 -3.06 43.47
CA ARG A 298 -19.60 -4.51 43.41
C ARG A 298 -18.81 -5.04 42.20
N GLU A 299 -18.23 -4.16 41.39
CA GLU A 299 -17.25 -4.53 40.37
C GLU A 299 -15.84 -4.20 40.86
N GLU A 300 -14.94 -5.16 40.76
CA GLU A 300 -13.51 -5.00 41.03
C GLU A 300 -12.79 -4.75 39.71
N THR A 301 -12.08 -3.63 39.63
CA THR A 301 -11.32 -3.23 38.44
C THR A 301 -9.85 -3.10 38.80
N LEU A 302 -8.98 -3.69 37.97
CA LEU A 302 -7.54 -3.53 38.09
C LEU A 302 -7.13 -2.18 37.49
N CYS A 303 -6.54 -1.32 38.31
CA CYS A 303 -6.06 0.00 37.92
C CYS A 303 -4.56 0.11 38.21
N ALA A 304 -3.90 1.11 37.63
CA ALA A 304 -2.51 1.43 37.97
C ALA A 304 -2.29 2.94 38.09
N ARG A 305 -1.26 3.34 38.84
CA ARG A 305 -0.86 4.75 39.00
C ARG A 305 0.66 4.90 39.00
N ALA A 306 1.13 6.10 38.66
CA ALA A 306 2.54 6.45 38.73
C ALA A 306 3.02 6.55 40.18
N THR A 307 4.17 5.95 40.47
CA THR A 307 4.82 6.02 41.78
C THR A 307 5.71 7.28 41.88
N GLU A 308 6.07 7.69 43.10
CA GLU A 308 7.06 8.78 43.29
C GLU A 308 8.41 8.46 42.62
N LYS A 309 8.81 7.17 42.62
CA LYS A 309 10.00 6.70 41.91
C LYS A 309 9.87 6.90 40.40
N GLY A 310 8.72 6.57 39.81
CA GLY A 310 8.46 6.80 38.39
C GLY A 310 8.47 8.28 38.02
N ILE A 311 7.84 9.12 38.84
CA ILE A 311 7.78 10.56 38.63
C ILE A 311 9.17 11.19 38.70
N SER A 312 9.97 10.81 39.71
CA SER A 312 11.33 11.33 39.90
C SER A 312 12.35 10.83 38.87
N LYS A 313 12.13 9.64 38.28
CA LYS A 313 12.99 9.11 37.20
C LYS A 313 12.95 9.98 35.94
N ASN A 314 11.94 10.83 35.78
CA ASN A 314 11.66 11.58 34.55
C ASN A 314 11.62 10.64 33.34
N ILE A 315 10.64 9.74 33.28
CA ILE A 315 10.45 8.92 32.07
C ILE A 315 10.01 9.87 30.95
N PHE A 316 10.79 9.94 29.87
CA PHE A 316 10.55 10.76 28.68
C PHE A 316 10.87 9.98 27.39
N TYR A 317 10.58 10.56 26.23
CA TYR A 317 10.92 10.00 24.92
C TYR A 317 12.42 9.65 24.80
N GLY A 318 12.74 8.38 24.58
CA GLY A 318 14.10 7.85 24.54
C GLY A 318 14.51 7.01 25.74
N THR A 319 13.67 6.95 26.79
CA THR A 319 13.94 6.10 27.96
C THR A 319 13.92 4.62 27.56
N GLN A 320 15.00 3.89 27.83
CA GLN A 320 15.08 2.44 27.64
C GLN A 320 15.08 1.73 28.99
N LEU A 321 14.32 0.63 29.08
CA LEU A 321 14.15 -0.21 30.27
C LEU A 321 14.40 -1.69 29.98
#